data_AF-A0A1I4CWR3-F1
#
_entry.id   AF-A0A1I4CWR3-F1
#
_cell.length_a   1.000
_cell.length_b   1.000
_cell.length_c   1.000
_cell.angle_alpha   90.00
_cell.angle_beta   90.00
_cell.angle_gamma   90.00
#
_symmetry.space_group_name_H-M   'P 1'
#
loop_
_entity.id
_entity.type
_entity.pdbx_description
1 polymer ?
#
loop_
_entity_poly.entity_id
_entity_poly.type
_entity_poly.pdbx_seq_one_letter_code
_entity_poly.pdbx_strand_id
1 'polypeptide(L)'
;MTFDDVPDEGLRAACVLVQDVAAALLAQLEDGKLAEVSKRELARRAGVGQATLWPLLAGTLWPRIDTLMRVAQAAGLRISVL
;
A
#
# COMPACT_ATOMS: atom_id res chain seq x y z
N MET A 1 2.13 -10.54 -8.43
CA MET A 1 2.76 -10.16 -9.71
C MET A 1 4.20 -9.82 -9.37
N THR A 2 5.16 -10.60 -9.84
CA THR A 2 6.60 -10.33 -9.73
C THR A 2 7.00 -9.51 -10.95
N PHE A 3 7.82 -8.47 -10.76
CA PHE A 3 8.13 -7.48 -11.81
C PHE A 3 9.35 -7.86 -12.67
N ASP A 4 9.86 -9.08 -12.50
CA ASP A 4 11.03 -9.58 -13.22
C ASP A 4 10.82 -9.65 -14.75
N ASP A 5 9.56 -9.72 -15.21
CA ASP A 5 9.19 -9.86 -16.62
C ASP A 5 8.84 -8.54 -17.34
N VAL A 6 9.18 -7.37 -16.77
CA VAL A 6 8.92 -6.07 -17.43
C VAL A 6 10.10 -5.67 -18.32
N PRO A 7 9.98 -5.70 -19.67
CA PRO A 7 11.08 -5.40 -20.59
C PRO A 7 11.37 -3.90 -20.74
N ASP A 8 10.41 -3.04 -20.37
CA ASP A 8 10.53 -1.59 -20.45
C ASP A 8 11.11 -1.02 -19.15
N GLU A 9 12.25 -0.35 -19.23
CA GLU A 9 12.97 0.19 -18.08
C GLU A 9 12.17 1.26 -17.33
N GLY A 10 11.39 2.06 -18.06
CA GLY A 10 10.50 3.07 -17.48
C GLY A 10 9.36 2.46 -16.69
N LEU A 11 8.74 1.40 -17.22
CA LEU A 11 7.70 0.63 -16.55
C LEU A 11 8.26 -0.11 -15.32
N ARG A 12 9.49 -0.64 -15.41
CA ARG A 12 10.17 -1.26 -14.28
C ARG A 12 10.43 -0.25 -13.16
N ALA A 13 10.93 0.94 -13.48
CA ALA A 13 11.15 2.01 -12.51
C ALA A 13 9.83 2.46 -11.83
N ALA A 14 8.75 2.57 -12.60
CA ALA A 14 7.42 2.88 -12.04
C ALA A 14 6.93 1.77 -11.09
N CYS A 15 7.16 0.50 -11.41
CA CYS A 15 6.82 -0.62 -10.53
C CYS A 15 7.62 -0.60 -9.22
N VAL A 16 8.93 -0.37 -9.28
CA VAL A 16 9.79 -0.23 -8.10
C VAL A 16 9.31 0.91 -7.20
N LEU A 17 8.99 2.07 -7.78
CA LEU A 17 8.45 3.20 -7.01
C LEU A 17 7.15 2.84 -6.28
N VAL A 18 6.22 2.13 -6.94
CA VAL A 18 4.97 1.69 -6.32
C VAL A 18 5.25 0.72 -5.16
N GLN A 19 6.24 -0.16 -5.31
CA GLN A 19 6.65 -1.09 -4.25
C GLN A 19 7.27 -0.36 -3.07
N ASP A 20 8.17 0.60 -3.31
CA ASP A 20 8.83 1.37 -2.26
C ASP A 20 7.83 2.22 -1.46
N VAL A 21 6.89 2.86 -2.15
CA VAL A 21 5.80 3.63 -1.50
C VAL A 21 4.92 2.72 -0.66
N ALA A 22 4.57 1.53 -1.17
CA ALA A 22 3.78 0.57 -0.42
C ALA A 22 4.56 -0.01 0.78
N ALA A 23 5.84 -0.33 0.65
CA ALA A 23 6.68 -0.78 1.76
C ALA A 23 6.82 0.31 2.85
N ALA A 24 7.02 1.57 2.45
CA ALA A 24 7.06 2.70 3.38
C ALA A 24 5.71 2.92 4.10
N LEU A 25 4.60 2.74 3.38
CA LEU A 25 3.26 2.76 3.96
C LEU A 25 3.10 1.65 5.00
N LEU A 26 3.52 0.42 4.69
CA LEU A 26 3.46 -0.72 5.61
C LEU A 26 4.28 -0.50 6.87
N ALA A 27 5.52 -0.01 6.74
CA ALA A 27 6.37 0.31 7.88
C ALA A 27 5.72 1.34 8.81
N GLN A 28 5.14 2.42 8.25
CA GLN A 28 4.42 3.44 9.04
C GLN A 28 3.17 2.88 9.75
N LEU A 29 2.54 1.86 9.16
CA LEU A 29 1.39 1.17 9.75
C LEU A 29 1.82 0.23 10.89
N GLU A 30 2.97 -0.43 10.77
CA GLU A 30 3.55 -1.31 11.80
C GLU A 30 4.13 -0.54 13.01
N ASP A 31 4.75 0.62 12.78
CA ASP A 31 5.36 1.49 13.81
C ASP A 31 4.34 2.19 14.75
N GLY A 32 3.08 1.74 14.76
CA GLY A 32 2.12 2.11 15.80
C GLY A 32 1.18 3.27 15.48
N LYS A 33 1.20 3.85 14.26
CA LYS A 33 0.11 4.77 13.84
C LYS A 33 -1.23 4.06 13.62
N LEU A 34 -1.22 2.73 13.48
CA LEU A 34 -2.43 1.91 13.57
C LEU A 34 -2.92 1.64 14.99
N ALA A 35 -2.22 2.08 16.04
CA ALA A 35 -2.64 1.81 17.42
C ALA A 35 -4.06 2.32 17.71
N GLU A 36 -4.56 3.31 16.96
CA GLU A 36 -5.92 3.83 17.11
C GLU A 36 -6.97 3.22 16.17
N VAL A 37 -6.58 2.52 15.10
CA VAL A 37 -7.52 2.03 14.07
C VAL A 37 -7.33 0.55 13.80
N SER A 38 -8.34 -0.27 14.16
CA SER A 38 -8.31 -1.70 13.85
C SER A 38 -8.19 -1.95 12.33
N LYS A 39 -7.55 -3.06 11.92
CA LYS A 39 -7.45 -3.46 10.49
C LYS A 39 -8.81 -3.52 9.79
N ARG A 40 -9.87 -3.90 10.52
CA ARG A 40 -11.25 -3.94 10.00
C ARG A 40 -11.82 -2.54 9.76
N GLU A 41 -11.54 -1.60 10.66
CA GLU A 41 -11.94 -0.21 10.52
C GLU A 41 -11.14 0.49 9.41
N LEU A 42 -9.85 0.17 9.27
CA LEU A 42 -9.02 0.64 8.16
C LEU A 42 -9.59 0.19 6.81
N ALA A 43 -9.95 -1.10 6.68
CA ALA A 43 -10.60 -1.63 5.48
C ALA A 43 -11.88 -0.89 5.13
N ARG A 44 -12.73 -0.63 6.15
CA ARG A 44 -13.99 0.11 6.00
C ARG A 44 -13.74 1.54 5.53
N ARG A 45 -12.82 2.26 6.17
CA ARG A 45 -12.47 3.65 5.82
C ARG A 45 -11.85 3.77 4.42
N ALA A 46 -11.01 2.81 4.04
CA ALA A 46 -10.38 2.77 2.73
C ALA A 46 -11.33 2.34 1.60
N GLY A 47 -12.49 1.74 1.94
CA GLY A 47 -13.40 1.13 0.96
C GLY A 47 -12.78 -0.08 0.27
N VAL A 48 -11.91 -0.82 0.97
CA VAL A 48 -11.16 -1.97 0.45
C VAL A 48 -11.58 -3.23 1.19
N GLY A 49 -11.80 -4.32 0.45
CA GLY A 49 -12.13 -5.62 1.05
C GLY A 49 -11.00 -6.18 1.90
N GLN A 50 -11.33 -6.96 2.93
CA GLN A 50 -10.32 -7.61 3.78
C GLN A 50 -9.42 -8.56 2.99
N ALA A 51 -9.97 -9.25 1.99
CA ALA A 51 -9.23 -10.10 1.07
C ALA A 51 -8.17 -9.36 0.24
N THR A 52 -8.25 -8.03 0.15
CA THR A 52 -7.24 -7.18 -0.49
C THR A 52 -6.31 -6.55 0.55
N LEU A 53 -6.86 -6.04 1.65
CA LEU A 53 -6.08 -5.35 2.67
C LEU A 53 -5.11 -6.28 3.41
N TRP A 54 -5.51 -7.50 3.76
CA TRP A 54 -4.65 -8.42 4.53
C TRP A 54 -3.41 -8.85 3.73
N PRO A 55 -3.53 -9.30 2.47
CA PRO A 55 -2.37 -9.59 1.63
C PRO A 55 -1.49 -8.37 1.35
N LEU A 56 -2.10 -7.19 1.20
CA LEU A 56 -1.38 -5.91 1.07
C LEU A 56 -0.55 -5.64 2.33
N LEU A 57 -1.16 -5.74 3.51
CA LEU A 57 -0.47 -5.56 4.80
C LEU A 57 0.64 -6.59 5.04
N ALA A 58 0.47 -7.79 4.52
CA ALA A 58 1.49 -8.85 4.58
C ALA A 58 2.59 -8.72 3.51
N GLY A 59 2.52 -7.71 2.64
CA GLY A 59 3.46 -7.53 1.52
C GLY A 59 3.35 -8.60 0.42
N THR A 60 2.29 -9.42 0.43
CA THR A 60 2.09 -10.52 -0.52
C THR A 60 1.22 -10.14 -1.72
N LEU A 61 0.58 -8.97 -1.67
CA LEU A 61 -0.18 -8.38 -2.77
C LEU A 61 0.24 -6.94 -3.01
N TRP A 62 0.65 -6.64 -4.23
CA TRP A 62 0.86 -5.27 -4.70
C TRP A 62 -0.43 -4.77 -5.36
N PRO A 63 -1.18 -3.88 -4.69
CA PRO A 63 -2.43 -3.36 -5.22
C PRO A 63 -2.16 -2.27 -6.27
N ARG A 64 -3.21 -1.76 -6.90
CA ARG A 64 -3.13 -0.54 -7.71
C ARG A 64 -2.81 0.68 -6.83
N ILE A 65 -2.18 1.69 -7.43
CA ILE A 65 -1.78 2.91 -6.71
C ILE A 65 -2.97 3.64 -6.07
N ASP A 66 -4.15 3.61 -6.69
CA ASP A 66 -5.37 4.19 -6.15
C ASP A 66 -5.84 3.50 -4.85
N THR A 67 -5.60 2.19 -4.71
CA THR A 67 -5.86 1.46 -3.47
C THR A 67 -4.86 1.85 -2.39
N LEU A 68 -3.57 2.02 -2.74
CA LEU A 68 -2.55 2.48 -1.78
C LEU A 68 -2.87 3.87 -1.24
N MET A 69 -3.25 4.80 -2.13
CA MET A 69 -3.64 6.14 -1.74
C MET A 69 -4.84 6.14 -0.79
N ARG A 70 -5.87 5.33 -1.07
CA ARG A 70 -7.05 5.19 -0.20
C ARG A 70 -6.70 4.62 1.17
N VAL A 71 -5.84 3.60 1.22
CA VAL A 71 -5.37 3.02 2.49
C VAL A 71 -4.53 4.02 3.29
N ALA A 72 -3.62 4.75 2.64
CA ALA A 72 -2.83 5.79 3.28
C ALA A 72 -3.70 6.90 3.86
N GLN A 73 -4.65 7.42 3.08
CA GLN A 73 -5.59 8.45 3.53
C GLN A 73 -6.45 7.96 4.71
N ALA A 74 -6.95 6.72 4.65
CA ALA A 74 -7.72 6.11 5.73
C ALA A 74 -6.92 5.93 7.04
N ALA A 75 -5.60 5.76 6.91
CA ALA A 75 -4.65 5.71 8.03
C ALA A 75 -4.17 7.11 8.49
N GLY A 76 -4.69 8.19 7.91
CA GLY A 76 -4.26 9.56 8.23
C GLY A 76 -2.86 9.91 7.72
N LEU A 77 -2.33 9.13 6.77
CA LEU A 77 -1.02 9.33 6.17
C LEU A 77 -1.15 10.15 4.88
N ARG A 78 -0.18 11.02 4.63
CA ARG A 78 -0.04 11.77 3.38
C ARG A 78 1.13 11.21 2.59
N ILE A 79 0.86 10.71 1.39
CA ILE A 79 1.89 10.39 0.42
C ILE A 79 2.24 11.69 -0.29
N SER A 80 3.45 12.20 -0.09
CA SER A 80 3.99 13.32 -0.86
C SER A 80 5.02 12.77 -1.82
N VAL A 81 4.85 13.04 -3.11
CA VAL A 81 5.87 12.75 -4.11
C VAL A 81 6.81 13.96 -4.13
N LEU A 82 8.08 13.74 -3.78
CA LEU A 82 9.14 14.74 -3.90
C LEU A 82 9.61 14.85 -5.36
#